data_AF-A0A7J5WYF9-F1
#
_entry.id   AF-A0A7J5WYF9-F1
#
_cell.length_a   1.000
_cell.length_b   1.000
_cell.length_c   1.000
_cell.angle_alpha   90.00
_cell.angle_beta   90.00
_cell.angle_gamma   90.00
#
_symmetry.space_group_name_H-M   'P 1'
#
loop_
_entity.id
_entity.type
_entity.pdbx_description
1 polymer ?
#
loop_
_entity_poly.entity_id
_entity_poly.type
_entity_poly.pdbx_seq_one_letter_code
_entity_poly.pdbx_strand_id
1 'polypeptide(L)'
;MNRPRWSPGTSRRVRALLTCGVLLTTGAIGTTALWSTTAATTSGTFTTANLEIKANGSVAHTFAFPGALLPGNTTAYVVNVQNTGSVQFRYDAKVSSSTVLGRAMRLRVVSGGTVSGSTCSGGTQIASDLAITAGAVAFATSRGPLAATTGTEALCMQLTLPSTAAGSLAGTSGSVTFTFDATGP
;
A
#
# COMPACT_ATOMS: atom_id res chain seq x y z
N MET A 1 53.57 30.86 -56.48
CA MET A 1 52.80 29.84 -55.74
C MET A 1 53.71 29.23 -54.66
N ASN A 2 53.67 29.76 -53.43
CA ASN A 2 54.48 29.23 -52.32
C ASN A 2 53.60 28.37 -51.40
N ARG A 3 53.91 27.08 -51.30
CA ARG A 3 53.26 26.15 -50.37
C ARG A 3 53.88 26.35 -48.98
N PRO A 4 53.10 26.57 -47.91
CA PRO A 4 53.65 26.71 -46.58
C PRO A 4 54.20 25.36 -46.09
N ARG A 5 55.51 25.30 -45.76
CA ARG A 5 56.15 24.15 -45.10
C ARG A 5 55.67 24.08 -43.66
N TRP A 6 54.83 23.11 -43.34
CA TRP A 6 54.45 22.79 -41.97
C TRP A 6 55.62 22.14 -41.23
N SER A 7 56.01 22.72 -40.09
CA SER A 7 57.00 22.13 -39.19
C SER A 7 56.38 20.91 -38.48
N PRO A 8 57.07 19.74 -38.45
CA PRO A 8 56.53 18.51 -37.88
C PRO A 8 56.27 18.59 -36.36
N GLY A 9 56.90 19.55 -35.66
CA GLY A 9 56.70 19.75 -34.22
C GLY A 9 55.34 20.37 -33.87
N THR A 10 54.84 21.29 -34.70
CA THR A 10 53.57 21.98 -34.48
C THR A 10 52.39 21.03 -34.72
N SER A 11 52.52 20.12 -35.68
CA SER A 11 51.50 19.11 -36.00
C SER A 11 51.25 18.12 -34.85
N ARG A 12 52.31 17.69 -34.13
CA ARG A 12 52.17 16.77 -32.98
C ARG A 12 51.49 17.44 -31.78
N ARG A 13 51.83 18.69 -31.48
CA ARG A 13 51.22 19.44 -30.36
C ARG A 13 49.78 19.83 -30.64
N VAL A 14 49.46 20.23 -31.88
CA VAL A 14 48.09 20.54 -32.29
C VAL A 14 47.22 19.28 -32.32
N ARG A 15 47.74 18.13 -32.81
CA ARG A 15 47.02 16.85 -32.73
C ARG A 15 46.75 16.40 -31.29
N ALA A 16 47.72 16.55 -30.39
CA ALA A 16 47.55 16.20 -28.98
C ALA A 16 46.49 17.07 -28.28
N LEU A 17 46.46 18.38 -28.58
CA LEU A 17 45.41 19.29 -28.07
C LEU A 17 44.03 18.94 -28.63
N LEU A 18 43.93 18.56 -29.91
CA LEU A 18 42.67 18.17 -30.54
C LEU A 18 42.11 16.86 -29.98
N THR A 19 42.98 15.89 -29.63
CA THR A 19 42.55 14.63 -28.99
C THR A 19 42.13 14.82 -27.53
N CYS A 20 42.78 15.73 -26.79
CA CYS A 20 42.32 16.10 -25.44
C CYS A 20 40.97 16.84 -25.47
N GLY A 21 40.71 17.67 -26.49
CA GLY A 21 39.43 18.37 -26.65
C GLY A 21 38.24 17.41 -26.85
N VAL A 22 38.42 16.31 -27.58
CA VAL A 22 37.35 15.30 -27.79
C VAL A 22 37.06 14.50 -26.50
N LEU A 23 38.06 14.29 -25.65
CA LEU A 23 37.89 13.60 -24.36
C LEU A 23 37.24 14.50 -23.30
N LEU A 24 37.38 15.82 -23.41
CA LEU A 24 36.77 16.78 -22.48
C LEU A 24 35.32 17.14 -22.83
N THR A 25 34.87 16.92 -24.07
CA THR A 25 33.48 17.20 -24.48
C THR A 25 32.51 16.04 -24.28
N THR A 26 32.99 14.84 -23.96
CA THR A 26 32.17 13.63 -23.75
C THR A 26 32.01 13.23 -22.27
N GLY A 27 32.59 14.01 -21.34
CA GLY A 27 32.74 13.62 -19.92
C GLY A 27 31.59 13.98 -18.97
N ALA A 28 30.44 14.48 -19.43
CA ALA A 28 29.35 14.83 -18.51
C ALA A 28 27.95 14.78 -19.14
N ILE A 29 27.66 13.72 -19.90
CA ILE A 29 26.31 13.14 -19.77
C ILE A 29 26.42 12.25 -18.53
N GLY A 30 26.39 12.90 -17.36
CA GLY A 30 25.98 12.18 -16.17
C GLY A 30 24.64 11.58 -16.55
N THR A 31 24.56 10.26 -16.59
CA THR A 31 23.28 9.59 -16.44
C THR A 31 22.70 10.17 -15.16
N THR A 32 21.87 11.20 -15.30
CA THR A 32 20.81 11.45 -14.35
C THR A 32 19.94 10.22 -14.51
N ALA A 33 20.38 9.18 -13.82
CA ALA A 33 19.47 8.17 -13.39
C ALA A 33 18.62 8.94 -12.36
N LEU A 34 17.65 9.70 -12.89
CA LEU A 34 16.46 10.04 -12.18
C LEU A 34 15.87 8.66 -11.92
N TRP A 35 16.27 8.07 -10.80
CA TRP A 35 15.53 6.98 -10.22
C TRP A 35 14.27 7.68 -9.71
N SER A 36 13.38 8.05 -10.63
CA SER A 36 11.97 7.95 -10.40
C SER A 36 11.74 6.46 -10.19
N THR A 37 12.09 5.97 -9.01
CA THR A 37 11.25 5.04 -8.30
C THR A 37 9.99 5.81 -7.91
N THR A 38 9.28 6.34 -8.91
CA THR A 38 7.87 6.06 -8.98
C THR A 38 7.80 4.58 -9.33
N ALA A 39 8.15 3.74 -8.35
CA ALA A 39 7.20 2.71 -8.02
C ALA A 39 5.93 3.51 -7.69
N ALA A 40 5.16 3.78 -8.74
CA ALA A 40 3.80 3.34 -8.68
C ALA A 40 3.91 1.86 -8.33
N THR A 41 4.11 1.59 -7.02
CA THR A 41 3.24 0.67 -6.34
C THR A 41 1.91 1.16 -6.83
N THR A 42 1.44 0.53 -7.91
CA THR A 42 0.07 0.63 -8.30
C THR A 42 -0.59 0.46 -6.96
N SER A 43 -1.15 1.53 -6.43
CA SER A 43 -2.16 1.48 -5.38
C SER A 43 -3.38 0.85 -6.02
N GLY A 44 -3.19 -0.27 -6.72
CA GLY A 44 -3.44 -1.56 -6.13
C GLY A 44 -4.92 -1.71 -5.94
N THR A 45 -5.64 -1.19 -6.93
CA THR A 45 -7.07 -1.24 -7.14
C THR A 45 -7.85 -0.71 -5.95
N PHE A 46 -8.78 0.21 -6.21
CA PHE A 46 -9.93 0.38 -5.34
C PHE A 46 -10.67 -0.96 -5.34
N THR A 47 -10.22 -1.86 -4.46
CA THR A 47 -10.74 -3.21 -4.36
C THR A 47 -11.83 -3.12 -3.31
N THR A 48 -12.97 -2.60 -3.73
CA THR A 48 -14.17 -2.62 -2.90
C THR A 48 -14.55 -4.08 -2.74
N ALA A 49 -14.40 -4.62 -1.53
CA ALA A 49 -14.86 -5.96 -1.23
C ALA A 49 -16.28 -5.89 -0.70
N ASN A 50 -17.22 -6.52 -1.40
CA ASN A 50 -18.57 -6.71 -0.89
C ASN A 50 -18.59 -7.99 -0.05
N LEU A 51 -18.87 -7.85 1.25
CA LEU A 51 -19.11 -8.97 2.14
C LEU A 51 -20.61 -9.08 2.38
N GLU A 52 -21.22 -10.09 1.76
CA GLU A 52 -22.60 -10.47 2.02
C GLU A 52 -22.65 -11.39 3.24
N ILE A 53 -23.27 -10.91 4.32
CA ILE A 53 -23.42 -11.67 5.56
C ILE A 53 -24.90 -11.93 5.78
N LYS A 54 -25.22 -13.18 6.11
CA LYS A 54 -26.56 -13.59 6.55
C LYS A 54 -26.59 -13.61 8.09
N ALA A 55 -27.76 -13.44 8.69
CA ALA A 55 -27.90 -13.53 10.15
C ALA A 55 -27.30 -14.85 10.70
N ASN A 56 -26.50 -14.76 11.76
CA ASN A 56 -25.67 -15.85 12.33
C ASN A 56 -24.59 -16.43 11.40
N GLY A 57 -24.27 -15.75 10.29
CA GLY A 57 -23.16 -16.10 9.42
C GLY A 57 -21.85 -15.47 9.88
N SER A 58 -20.73 -16.12 9.55
CA SER A 58 -19.40 -15.54 9.67
C SER A 58 -18.78 -15.48 8.27
N VAL A 59 -18.21 -14.32 7.93
CA VAL A 59 -17.48 -14.15 6.66
C VAL A 59 -16.09 -13.64 6.97
N ALA A 60 -15.09 -14.35 6.45
CA ALA A 60 -13.70 -13.95 6.53
C ALA A 60 -13.21 -13.48 5.16
N HIS A 61 -12.55 -12.32 5.13
CA HIS A 61 -11.87 -11.81 3.96
C HIS A 61 -10.37 -11.70 4.25
N THR A 62 -9.55 -12.41 3.46
CA THR A 62 -8.10 -12.35 3.58
C THR A 62 -7.54 -11.44 2.52
N PHE A 63 -6.92 -10.36 2.96
CA PHE A 63 -6.18 -9.45 2.10
C PHE A 63 -4.72 -9.89 2.04
N ALA A 64 -4.21 -10.15 0.84
CA ALA A 64 -2.79 -10.42 0.61
C ALA A 64 -2.12 -9.15 0.08
N PHE A 65 -0.97 -8.78 0.63
CA PHE A 65 -0.21 -7.62 0.15
C PHE A 65 0.50 -7.98 -1.16
N PRO A 66 0.39 -7.13 -2.20
CA PRO A 66 1.10 -7.32 -3.46
C PRO A 66 2.60 -7.00 -3.27
N GLY A 67 3.34 -7.99 -2.77
CA GLY A 67 4.80 -7.95 -2.68
C GLY A 67 5.38 -7.02 -1.60
N ALA A 68 6.63 -6.65 -1.82
CA ALA A 68 7.52 -5.96 -0.89
C ALA A 68 6.98 -4.61 -0.40
N LEU A 69 6.35 -4.59 0.78
CA LEU A 69 6.00 -3.33 1.44
C LEU A 69 7.21 -2.73 2.16
N LEU A 70 7.45 -1.44 1.94
CA LEU A 70 8.50 -0.69 2.63
C LEU A 70 7.96 -0.12 3.96
N PRO A 71 8.78 -0.04 5.01
CA PRO A 71 8.43 0.68 6.23
C PRO A 71 7.97 2.12 5.93
N GLY A 72 6.84 2.53 6.52
CA GLY A 72 6.19 3.82 6.23
C GLY A 72 5.09 3.74 5.17
N ASN A 73 4.97 2.64 4.42
CA ASN A 73 3.88 2.48 3.47
C ASN A 73 2.54 2.32 4.20
N THR A 74 1.54 2.97 3.61
CA THR A 74 0.15 2.87 4.03
C THR A 74 -0.69 2.37 2.88
N THR A 75 -1.70 1.56 3.17
CA THR A 75 -2.67 1.08 2.20
C THR A 75 -4.05 1.18 2.82
N ALA A 76 -5.03 1.67 2.06
CA ALA A 76 -6.41 1.76 2.51
C ALA A 76 -7.35 1.12 1.50
N TYR A 77 -8.43 0.53 2.00
CA TYR A 77 -9.44 -0.18 1.22
C TYR A 77 -10.80 -0.02 1.89
N VAL A 78 -11.85 -0.07 1.08
CA VAL A 78 -13.23 -0.01 1.55
C VAL A 78 -13.82 -1.41 1.49
N VAL A 79 -14.44 -1.81 2.59
CA VAL A 79 -15.18 -3.05 2.72
C VAL A 79 -16.64 -2.72 2.97
N ASN A 80 -17.51 -3.22 2.12
CA ASN A 80 -18.94 -3.02 2.23
C ASN A 80 -19.55 -4.26 2.88
N VAL A 81 -19.93 -4.14 4.15
CA VAL A 81 -20.66 -5.18 4.88
C VAL A 81 -22.15 -5.03 4.56
N GLN A 82 -22.75 -6.07 3.99
CA GLN A 82 -24.14 -6.06 3.54
C GLN A 82 -24.94 -7.16 4.23
N ASN A 83 -26.11 -6.81 4.76
CA ASN A 83 -27.09 -7.77 5.27
C ASN A 83 -28.00 -8.23 4.12
N THR A 84 -27.75 -9.43 3.61
CA THR A 84 -28.61 -10.09 2.62
C THR A 84 -29.63 -11.04 3.27
N GLY A 85 -29.66 -11.10 4.60
CA GLY A 85 -30.60 -11.88 5.39
C GLY A 85 -31.96 -11.21 5.54
N SER A 86 -32.96 -12.02 5.89
CA SER A 86 -34.35 -11.59 6.13
C SER A 86 -34.58 -10.96 7.51
N VAL A 87 -33.56 -10.90 8.36
CA VAL A 87 -33.64 -10.38 9.74
C VAL A 87 -32.52 -9.36 9.94
N GLN A 88 -32.80 -8.30 10.68
CA GLN A 88 -31.77 -7.36 11.11
C GLN A 88 -30.77 -8.05 12.04
N PHE A 89 -29.48 -7.76 11.91
CA PHE A 89 -28.45 -8.32 12.79
C PHE A 89 -27.45 -7.25 13.21
N ARG A 90 -26.74 -7.54 14.30
CA ARG A 90 -25.50 -6.83 14.65
C ARG A 90 -24.31 -7.70 14.29
N TYR A 91 -23.12 -7.13 14.21
CA TYR A 91 -21.93 -7.90 13.91
C TYR A 91 -20.72 -7.46 14.74
N ASP A 92 -19.85 -8.43 15.01
CA ASP A 92 -18.53 -8.22 15.55
C ASP A 92 -17.50 -8.33 14.42
N ALA A 93 -16.47 -7.50 14.48
CA ALA A 93 -15.41 -7.50 13.48
C ALA A 93 -14.05 -7.69 14.14
N LYS A 94 -13.28 -8.65 13.60
CA LYS A 94 -12.00 -9.10 14.14
C LYS A 94 -10.94 -9.11 13.04
N VAL A 95 -9.70 -8.88 13.42
CA VAL A 95 -8.53 -8.93 12.53
C VAL A 95 -7.49 -9.90 13.07
N SER A 96 -6.86 -10.67 12.19
CA SER A 96 -5.74 -11.54 12.53
C SER A 96 -4.74 -11.64 11.38
N SER A 97 -3.50 -11.97 11.68
CA SER A 97 -2.50 -12.29 10.66
C SER A 97 -1.55 -13.37 11.16
N SER A 98 -1.36 -14.40 10.35
CA SER A 98 -0.36 -15.44 10.58
C SER A 98 1.04 -15.02 10.13
N THR A 99 1.15 -13.99 9.28
CA THR A 99 2.44 -13.56 8.73
C THR A 99 3.12 -12.52 9.61
N VAL A 100 4.45 -12.54 9.64
CA VAL A 100 5.25 -11.58 10.42
C VAL A 100 5.00 -10.15 9.92
N LEU A 101 4.85 -9.97 8.60
CA LEU A 101 4.52 -8.68 8.01
C LEU A 101 3.14 -8.17 8.41
N GLY A 102 2.10 -8.99 8.35
CA GLY A 102 0.76 -8.54 8.75
C GLY A 102 0.67 -8.24 10.25
N ARG A 103 1.43 -8.95 11.09
CA ARG A 103 1.56 -8.67 12.53
C ARG A 103 2.31 -7.38 12.85
N ALA A 104 3.21 -6.94 11.97
CA ALA A 104 3.93 -5.68 12.12
C ALA A 104 3.09 -4.46 11.73
N MET A 105 1.94 -4.67 11.09
CA MET A 105 1.06 -3.58 10.65
C MET A 105 0.16 -3.05 11.75
N ARG A 106 -0.22 -1.79 11.57
CA ARG A 106 -1.19 -1.08 12.39
C ARG A 106 -2.46 -0.87 11.61
N LEU A 107 -3.58 -1.28 12.20
CA LEU A 107 -4.90 -1.15 11.61
C LEU A 107 -5.60 0.10 12.15
N ARG A 108 -6.12 0.91 11.24
CA ARG A 108 -7.08 1.97 11.51
C ARG A 108 -8.36 1.68 10.73
N VAL A 109 -9.51 1.82 11.37
CA VAL A 109 -10.80 1.54 10.75
C VAL A 109 -11.76 2.70 10.98
N VAL A 110 -12.45 3.10 9.92
CA VAL A 110 -13.40 4.20 9.90
C VAL A 110 -14.69 3.74 9.22
N SER A 111 -15.83 3.86 9.89
CA SER A 111 -17.16 3.63 9.26
C SER A 111 -17.63 4.85 8.49
N GLY A 112 -18.24 4.60 7.32
CA GLY A 112 -18.69 5.65 6.41
C GLY A 112 -17.55 6.46 5.79
N GLY A 113 -16.30 6.01 5.97
CA GLY A 113 -15.12 6.63 5.39
C GLY A 113 -14.93 6.21 3.94
N THR A 114 -14.29 7.07 3.16
CA THR A 114 -13.82 6.77 1.81
C THR A 114 -12.29 6.67 1.80
N VAL A 115 -11.75 6.00 0.79
CA VAL A 115 -10.30 5.98 0.57
C VAL A 115 -9.92 7.22 -0.24
N SER A 116 -9.04 8.04 0.32
CA SER A 116 -8.37 9.14 -0.38
C SER A 116 -6.88 8.81 -0.48
N GLY A 117 -6.44 8.44 -1.68
CA GLY A 117 -5.10 7.91 -1.93
C GLY A 117 -4.86 6.58 -1.19
N SER A 118 -3.98 6.61 -0.19
CA SER A 118 -3.63 5.46 0.64
C SER A 118 -4.22 5.51 2.06
N THR A 119 -5.11 6.47 2.34
CA THR A 119 -5.64 6.72 3.69
C THR A 119 -7.15 6.74 3.72
N CYS A 120 -7.72 6.43 4.88
CA CYS A 120 -9.15 6.59 5.13
C CYS A 120 -9.47 8.04 5.53
N SER A 121 -10.34 8.67 4.76
CA SER A 121 -10.84 10.03 4.97
C SER A 121 -12.35 10.06 5.24
N GLY A 122 -12.78 11.03 6.06
CA GLY A 122 -14.19 11.17 6.47
C GLY A 122 -14.61 10.13 7.51
N GLY A 123 -15.92 10.01 7.74
CA GLY A 123 -16.53 8.97 8.57
C GLY A 123 -16.28 9.06 10.09
N THR A 124 -16.67 8.00 10.80
CA THR A 124 -16.48 7.84 12.25
C THR A 124 -15.38 6.82 12.51
N GLN A 125 -14.37 7.20 13.28
CA GLN A 125 -13.28 6.30 13.64
C GLN A 125 -13.77 5.23 14.63
N ILE A 126 -13.49 3.97 14.32
CA ILE A 126 -13.87 2.82 15.15
C ILE A 126 -12.64 2.30 15.90
N ALA A 127 -11.54 2.17 15.17
CA ALA A 127 -10.26 1.72 15.69
C ALA A 127 -9.14 2.58 15.13
N SER A 128 -8.15 2.88 15.97
CA SER A 128 -6.91 3.56 15.57
C SER A 128 -5.72 2.81 16.09
N ASP A 129 -4.70 2.69 15.23
CA ASP A 129 -3.40 2.13 15.57
C ASP A 129 -3.45 0.74 16.23
N LEU A 130 -4.45 -0.06 15.88
CA LEU A 130 -4.65 -1.38 16.46
C LEU A 130 -3.54 -2.31 15.97
N ALA A 131 -2.84 -2.94 16.92
CA ALA A 131 -1.82 -3.94 16.63
C ALA A 131 -2.47 -5.25 16.18
N ILE A 132 -2.03 -5.79 15.05
CA ILE A 132 -2.50 -7.09 14.56
C ILE A 132 -1.65 -8.19 15.19
N THR A 133 -2.29 -9.25 15.69
CA THR A 133 -1.59 -10.44 16.21
C THR A 133 -1.97 -11.68 15.41
N ALA A 134 -1.42 -12.87 15.74
CA ALA A 134 -1.98 -14.10 15.14
C ALA A 134 -3.33 -14.50 15.73
N GLY A 135 -3.64 -14.03 16.94
CA GLY A 135 -4.98 -14.17 17.49
C GLY A 135 -5.93 -13.21 16.80
N ALA A 136 -7.22 -13.57 16.78
CA ALA A 136 -8.27 -12.67 16.36
C ALA A 136 -8.39 -11.52 17.38
N VAL A 137 -8.08 -10.30 16.95
CA VAL A 137 -8.22 -9.07 17.73
C VAL A 137 -9.50 -8.38 17.29
N ALA A 138 -10.45 -8.18 18.21
CA ALA A 138 -11.66 -7.44 17.91
C ALA A 138 -11.34 -5.95 17.73
N PHE A 139 -11.81 -5.37 16.62
CA PHE A 139 -11.70 -3.93 16.37
C PHE A 139 -13.06 -3.23 16.35
N ALA A 140 -14.14 -3.99 16.22
CA ALA A 140 -15.50 -3.49 16.34
C ALA A 140 -16.37 -4.54 17.02
N THR A 141 -17.23 -4.12 17.93
CA THR A 141 -18.16 -5.03 18.64
C THR A 141 -19.60 -4.52 18.56
N SER A 142 -20.56 -5.42 18.43
CA SER A 142 -22.00 -5.14 18.41
C SER A 142 -22.40 -4.00 17.46
N ARG A 143 -21.86 -4.00 16.24
CA ARG A 143 -22.09 -2.94 15.24
C ARG A 143 -23.39 -3.17 14.48
N GLY A 144 -24.08 -2.09 14.14
CA GLY A 144 -25.43 -2.13 13.55
C GLY A 144 -26.48 -1.53 14.50
N PRO A 145 -27.77 -1.88 14.34
CA PRO A 145 -28.29 -2.96 13.50
C PRO A 145 -28.25 -2.64 12.00
N LEU A 146 -27.83 -3.61 11.19
CA LEU A 146 -27.99 -3.54 9.73
C LEU A 146 -29.41 -4.00 9.38
N ALA A 147 -30.17 -3.16 8.70
CA ALA A 147 -31.51 -3.49 8.22
C ALA A 147 -31.51 -4.76 7.36
N ALA A 148 -32.58 -5.55 7.44
CA ALA A 148 -32.73 -6.76 6.62
C ALA A 148 -32.72 -6.41 5.12
N THR A 149 -32.06 -7.24 4.32
CA THR A 149 -32.01 -7.18 2.84
C THR A 149 -31.35 -5.94 2.22
N THR A 150 -31.31 -4.80 2.92
CA THR A 150 -30.85 -3.50 2.39
C THR A 150 -29.76 -2.85 3.25
N GLY A 151 -29.54 -3.34 4.47
CA GLY A 151 -28.55 -2.78 5.39
C GLY A 151 -27.15 -2.93 4.80
N THR A 152 -26.52 -1.81 4.47
CA THR A 152 -25.14 -1.75 3.99
C THR A 152 -24.35 -0.80 4.86
N GLU A 153 -23.15 -1.23 5.26
CA GLU A 153 -22.20 -0.38 5.96
C GLU A 153 -20.84 -0.41 5.26
N ALA A 154 -20.35 0.77 4.87
CA ALA A 154 -19.03 0.93 4.31
C ALA A 154 -18.00 1.12 5.43
N LEU A 155 -16.98 0.28 5.43
CA LEU A 155 -15.87 0.26 6.36
C LEU A 155 -14.58 0.57 5.61
N CYS A 156 -14.02 1.75 5.83
CA CYS A 156 -12.69 2.05 5.35
C CYS A 156 -11.67 1.52 6.35
N MET A 157 -10.84 0.59 5.89
CA MET A 157 -9.73 0.03 6.64
C MET A 157 -8.42 0.53 6.05
N GLN A 158 -7.56 1.02 6.92
CA GLN A 158 -6.25 1.55 6.61
C GLN A 158 -5.22 0.73 7.38
N LEU A 159 -4.29 0.11 6.66
CA LEU A 159 -3.14 -0.54 7.23
C LEU A 159 -1.90 0.30 6.97
N THR A 160 -1.18 0.59 8.06
CA THR A 160 0.07 1.31 8.02
C THR A 160 1.17 0.39 8.52
N LEU A 161 2.24 0.25 7.75
CA LEU A 161 3.48 -0.33 8.24
C LEU A 161 4.30 0.79 8.89
N PRO A 162 4.52 0.79 10.21
CA PRO A 162 5.28 1.86 10.86
C PRO A 162 6.71 1.93 10.31
N SER A 163 7.27 3.14 10.24
CA SER A 163 8.67 3.35 9.80
C SER A 163 9.71 2.72 10.74
N THR A 164 9.30 2.37 11.96
CA THR A 164 10.10 1.63 12.94
C THR A 164 10.10 0.12 12.70
N ALA A 165 9.34 -0.38 11.72
CA ALA A 165 9.36 -1.80 11.37
C ALA A 165 10.76 -2.20 10.90
N ALA A 166 11.23 -3.37 11.35
CA ALA A 166 12.56 -3.85 10.99
C ALA A 166 12.71 -3.97 9.46
N GLY A 167 13.84 -3.51 8.92
CA GLY A 167 14.11 -3.54 7.49
C GLY A 167 14.10 -4.94 6.88
N SER A 168 14.24 -5.98 7.70
CA SER A 168 14.09 -7.39 7.31
C SER A 168 12.68 -7.76 6.84
N LEU A 169 11.67 -6.94 7.13
CA LEU A 169 10.30 -7.12 6.61
C LEU A 169 10.11 -6.49 5.23
N ALA A 170 10.99 -5.57 4.82
CA ALA A 170 10.98 -5.02 3.48
C ALA A 170 11.31 -6.14 2.48
N GLY A 171 10.49 -6.31 1.44
CA GLY A 171 10.66 -7.44 0.50
C GLY A 171 9.74 -8.63 0.74
N THR A 172 9.12 -8.72 1.93
CA THR A 172 8.31 -9.89 2.29
C THR A 172 6.86 -9.73 1.84
N SER A 173 6.21 -10.86 1.54
CA SER A 173 4.76 -10.90 1.34
C SER A 173 4.07 -11.17 2.68
N GLY A 174 2.82 -10.74 2.78
CA GLY A 174 2.03 -10.97 3.98
C GLY A 174 0.55 -10.99 3.67
N SER A 175 -0.24 -11.43 4.64
CA SER A 175 -1.69 -11.37 4.55
C SER A 175 -2.30 -10.98 5.88
N VAL A 176 -3.48 -10.39 5.83
CA VAL A 176 -4.30 -10.05 6.99
C VAL A 176 -5.71 -10.54 6.73
N THR A 177 -6.27 -11.26 7.68
CA THR A 177 -7.61 -11.83 7.61
C THR A 177 -8.55 -11.05 8.52
N PHE A 178 -9.58 -10.48 7.92
CA PHE A 178 -10.69 -9.81 8.60
C PHE A 178 -11.84 -10.80 8.71
N THR A 179 -12.38 -10.98 9.90
CA THR A 179 -13.52 -11.85 10.16
C THR A 179 -14.66 -11.02 10.70
N PHE A 180 -15.83 -11.18 10.10
CA PHE A 180 -17.06 -10.50 10.48
C PHE A 180 -18.08 -11.55 10.90
N ASP A 181 -18.44 -11.54 12.18
CA ASP A 181 -19.37 -12.48 12.79
C ASP A 181 -20.70 -11.78 13.02
N ALA A 182 -21.76 -12.19 12.33
CA ALA A 182 -23.11 -11.69 12.61
C ALA A 182 -23.61 -12.28 13.93
N THR A 183 -23.85 -11.41 14.90
CA THR A 183 -24.55 -11.73 16.15
C THR A 183 -26.05 -11.46 15.96
N GLY A 184 -26.88 -12.33 16.52
CA GLY A 184 -28.34 -12.17 16.50
C GLY A 184 -28.83 -10.78 16.97
N PRO A 185 -30.10 -10.44 16.67
CA PRO A 185 -30.71 -9.16 17.02
C PRO A 185 -30.72 -8.85 18.53
#